data_AF-A0A1M6N015-F1
#
_entry.id   AF-A0A1M6N015-F1
#
_cell.length_a   1.000
_cell.length_b   1.000
_cell.length_c   1.000
_cell.angle_alpha   90.00
_cell.angle_beta   90.00
_cell.angle_gamma   90.00
#
_symmetry.space_group_name_H-M   'P 1'
#
loop_
_entity.id
_entity.type
_entity.pdbx_description
1 polymer ?
#
loop_
_entity_poly.entity_id
_entity_poly.type
_entity_poly.pdbx_seq_one_letter_code
_entity_poly.pdbx_strand_id
1 'polypeptide(L)' 'MLYTIKCPECRIEIPIESKYLINKEQITCPNCDYKLSNETLNNLKNIDKAISENSKNLDDFISIKIEGTIKGSSIAILK' A
#
# COMPACT_ATOMS: atom_id res chain seq x y z
N MET A 1 0.13 -2.96 3.09
CA MET A 1 -0.22 -2.58 1.69
C MET A 1 0.50 -3.47 0.68
N LEU A 2 -0.12 -3.72 -0.48
CA LEU A 2 0.46 -4.46 -1.60
C LEU A 2 0.68 -3.49 -2.77
N TYR A 3 1.89 -3.48 -3.33
CA TYR A 3 2.27 -2.71 -4.51
C TYR A 3 2.48 -3.66 -5.68
N THR A 4 2.07 -3.24 -6.87
CA THR A 4 2.35 -3.99 -8.11
C THR A 4 3.25 -3.14 -8.99
N ILE A 5 4.40 -3.69 -9.37
CA ILE A 5 5.38 -3.00 -10.23
C ILE A 5 5.59 -3.80 -11.49
N LYS A 6 5.61 -3.10 -12.62
CA LYS A 6 5.96 -3.71 -13.89
C LYS A 6 7.46 -3.74 -14.08
N CYS A 7 8.04 -4.93 -14.30
CA CYS A 7 9.45 -5.06 -14.66
C CYS A 7 9.73 -4.35 -15.99
N PRO A 8 10.77 -3.49 -16.10
CA PRO A 8 11.07 -2.82 -17.35
C PRO A 8 11.57 -3.79 -18.44
N GLU A 9 12.27 -4.86 -18.06
CA GLU A 9 12.82 -5.86 -18.99
C GLU A 9 11.75 -6.83 -19.50
N CYS A 10 11.18 -7.64 -18.59
CA CYS A 10 10.28 -8.72 -18.99
C CYS A 10 8.80 -8.34 -18.93
N ARG A 11 8.48 -7.08 -18.55
CA ARG A 11 7.11 -6.53 -18.46
C ARG A 11 6.15 -7.28 -17.52
N ILE A 12 6.68 -8.19 -16.71
CA ILE A 12 5.89 -8.95 -15.74
C ILE A 12 5.51 -8.06 -14.56
N GLU A 13 4.35 -8.32 -13.99
CA GLU A 13 3.88 -7.65 -12.78
C GLU A 13 4.44 -8.35 -11.54
N ILE A 14 5.11 -7.58 -10.69
CA ILE A 14 5.75 -8.07 -9.47
C ILE A 14 4.95 -7.55 -8.28
N PRO A 15 4.26 -8.44 -7.54
CA PRO A 15 3.61 -8.06 -6.29
C PRO A 15 4.67 -7.89 -5.19
N ILE A 16 4.64 -6.75 -4.50
CA ILE A 16 5.56 -6.40 -3.43
C ILE A 16 4.77 -5.91 -2.23
N GLU A 17 4.86 -6.64 -1.12
CA GLU A 17 4.27 -6.18 0.13
C GLU A 17 5.13 -5.08 0.76
N SER A 18 4.47 -3.99 1.16
CA SER A 18 5.02 -2.90 2.00
C SER A 18 6.01 -3.35 3.08
N LYS A 19 5.66 -4.39 3.86
CA LYS A 19 6.49 -4.93 4.94
C LYS A 19 7.90 -5.34 4.49
N TYR A 20 8.06 -5.72 3.23
CA TYR A 20 9.35 -6.11 2.66
C TYR A 20 10.15 -4.92 2.12
N LEU A 21 9.53 -3.74 1.97
CA LEU A 21 10.23 -2.53 1.49
C LEU A 21 11.10 -1.91 2.57
N ILE A 22 10.66 -1.93 3.84
CA ILE A 22 11.31 -1.22 4.96
C ILE A 22 12.79 -1.62 5.10
N ASN A 23 13.09 -2.92 5.02
CA ASN A 23 14.43 -3.46 5.22
C ASN A 23 15.13 -3.90 3.92
N LYS A 24 14.50 -3.72 2.74
CA LYS A 24 15.14 -4.09 1.47
C LYS A 24 16.04 -2.98 0.96
N GLU A 25 17.23 -3.38 0.52
CA GLU A 25 18.17 -2.55 -0.23
C GLU A 25 17.99 -2.73 -1.75
N GLN A 26 17.39 -3.85 -2.18
CA GLN A 26 17.24 -4.17 -3.59
C GLN A 26 15.98 -5.03 -3.83
N ILE A 27 15.34 -4.82 -4.98
CA ILE A 27 14.25 -5.67 -5.46
C ILE A 27 14.68 -6.28 -6.79
N THR A 28 14.67 -7.60 -6.84
CA THR A 28 14.99 -8.36 -8.04
C THR A 28 13.71 -8.91 -8.64
N CYS A 29 13.57 -8.80 -9.97
CA CYS A 29 12.48 -9.41 -10.69
C CYS A 29 12.63 -10.94 -10.63
N PRO A 30 11.62 -11.69 -10.18
CA PRO A 30 11.71 -13.14 -10.06
C PRO A 30 11.71 -13.87 -11.41
N ASN A 31 11.41 -13.19 -12.51
CA ASN A 31 11.28 -13.80 -13.84
C ASN A 31 12.55 -13.65 -14.70
N CYS A 32 13.27 -12.54 -14.58
CA CYS A 32 14.44 -12.26 -15.42
C CYS A 32 15.68 -11.82 -14.61
N ASP A 33 15.62 -11.94 -13.29
CA ASP A 33 16.68 -11.52 -12.35
C ASP A 33 17.10 -10.05 -12.47
N TYR A 34 16.29 -9.24 -13.16
CA TYR A 34 16.54 -7.82 -13.31
C TYR A 34 16.44 -7.11 -11.96
N LYS A 35 17.48 -6.37 -11.61
CA LYS A 35 17.54 -5.57 -10.38
C LYS A 35 16.90 -4.21 -10.63
N LEU A 36 15.79 -3.94 -9.96
CA LEU A 36 15.15 -2.63 -10.01
C LEU A 36 16.12 -1.56 -9.49
N SER A 37 16.04 -0.36 -10.08
CA SER A 37 16.88 0.76 -9.70
C SER A 37 16.60 1.22 -8.27
N ASN A 38 17.63 1.75 -7.60
CA ASN A 38 17.49 2.32 -6.25
C ASN A 38 16.47 3.47 -6.22
N GLU A 39 16.33 4.21 -7.32
CA GLU A 39 15.30 5.24 -7.48
C GLU A 39 13.89 4.64 -7.38
N THR A 40 13.62 3.53 -8.07
CA THR A 40 12.33 2.83 -8.01
C THR A 40 12.04 2.36 -6.58
N LEU A 41 13.03 1.79 -5.90
CA LEU A 41 12.91 1.37 -4.51
C LEU A 41 12.61 2.54 -3.56
N ASN A 42 13.31 3.67 -3.73
CA ASN A 42 13.09 4.87 -2.91
C ASN A 42 11.70 5.47 -3.14
N ASN A 43 11.22 5.48 -4.38
CA ASN A 43 9.86 5.94 -4.69
C ASN A 43 8.81 5.09 -3.97
N LEU A 44 8.96 3.76 -3.94
CA LEU A 44 8.04 2.89 -3.21
C LEU A 44 8.08 3.13 -1.70
N LYS A 45 9.28 3.30 -1.12
CA LYS A 45 9.44 3.63 0.31
C LYS A 45 8.80 4.96 0.66
N ASN A 46 8.93 5.97 -0.21
CA ASN A 46 8.30 7.27 -0.02
C ASN A 46 6.78 7.20 -0.12
N ILE A 47 6.24 6.40 -1.06
CA ILE A 47 4.80 6.15 -1.16
C ILE A 47 4.28 5.43 0.08
N ASP A 48 4.96 4.38 0.55
CA ASP A 48 4.60 3.65 1.77
C ASP A 48 4.61 4.55 3.01
N LYS A 49 5.66 5.39 3.14
CA LYS A 49 5.76 6.39 4.20
C LYS A 49 4.63 7.43 4.12
N ALA A 50 4.38 8.00 2.94
CA ALA A 50 3.33 8.99 2.74
C ALA A 50 1.93 8.42 3.03
N ILE A 51 1.68 7.15 2.69
CA ILE A 51 0.44 6.46 3.01
C ILE A 51 0.36 6.14 4.50
N SER A 52 1.44 5.73 5.15
CA SER A 52 1.48 5.52 6.60
C SER A 52 1.21 6.83 7.38
N GLU A 53 1.78 7.95 6.94
CA GLU A 53 1.59 9.27 7.54
C GLU A 53 0.17 9.83 7.26
N ASN A 54 -0.39 9.58 6.08
CA ASN A 54 -1.78 9.94 5.77
C ASN A 54 -2.80 8.99 6.43
N SER A 55 -2.47 7.72 6.64
CA SER A 55 -3.32 6.77 7.38
C SER A 55 -3.48 7.20 8.82
N LYS A 56 -2.41 7.71 9.46
CA LYS A 56 -2.51 8.32 10.79
C LYS A 56 -3.44 9.53 10.81
N ASN A 57 -3.46 10.32 9.73
CA ASN A 57 -4.42 11.41 9.59
C ASN A 57 -5.84 10.93 9.28
N LEU A 58 -6.03 9.74 8.68
CA LEU A 58 -7.35 9.19 8.45
C LEU A 58 -7.97 8.65 9.75
N ASP A 59 -7.19 8.03 10.64
CA ASP A 59 -7.66 7.63 11.96
C ASP A 59 -8.03 8.83 12.84
N ASP A 60 -7.27 9.94 12.79
CA ASP A 60 -7.64 11.21 13.44
C ASP A 60 -8.88 11.85 12.78
N PHE A 61 -9.00 11.82 11.44
CA PHE A 61 -10.16 12.38 10.73
C PHE A 61 -11.44 11.54 10.93
N ILE A 62 -11.31 10.23 11.09
CA ILE A 62 -12.42 9.32 11.42
C ILE A 62 -12.84 9.53 12.89
N SER A 63 -11.90 9.74 13.82
CA SER A 63 -12.22 10.03 15.22
C SER A 63 -12.99 11.35 15.39
N ILE A 64 -12.78 12.34 14.52
CA ILE A 64 -13.51 13.62 14.55
C ILE A 64 -14.92 13.53 13.93
N LYS A 65 -15.20 12.54 13.06
CA LYS A 65 -16.51 12.41 12.40
C LYS A 65 -17.50 11.46 13.08
N ILE A 66 -17.07 10.65 14.06
CA ILE A 66 -17.94 9.76 14.83
C ILE A 66 -18.32 10.39 16.19
N GLU A 67 -18.63 11.68 16.22
CA GLU A 67 -19.53 12.27 17.24
C GLU A 67 -20.84 12.79 16.63
N GLY A 68 -21.03 12.59 15.32
CA GLY A 68 -22.20 13.05 14.57
C GLY A 68 -23.03 11.91 13.97
N THR A 69 -23.94 11.35 14.77
CA THR A 69 -25.19 10.70 14.34
C THR A 69 -25.11 9.55 13.32
N ILE A 70 -25.05 8.30 13.80
CA ILE A 70 -25.51 7.13 13.02
C ILE A 70 -27.02 6.96 13.26
N LYS A 71 -27.85 7.64 12.47
CA LYS A 71 -29.30 7.38 12.43
C LYS A 71 -29.55 6.29 11.39
N GLY A 72 -29.85 5.09 11.87
CA GLY A 72 -30.67 4.08 11.19
C GLY A 72 -30.07 3.43 9.95
N SER A 73 -29.74 2.14 10.06
CA SER A 73 -30.66 1.10 9.57
C SER A 73 -30.11 -0.28 9.91
N SER A 74 -30.88 -1.02 10.70
CA SER A 74 -30.69 -2.43 10.98
C SER A 74 -30.67 -3.22 9.67
N ILE A 75 -29.58 -3.94 9.42
CA ILE A 75 -29.53 -4.95 8.35
C ILE A 75 -30.05 -6.25 8.97
N ALA A 76 -31.30 -6.58 8.68
CA ALA A 76 -31.86 -7.91 8.89
C ALA A 76 -32.76 -8.26 7.70
N ILE A 77 -32.19 -8.99 6.74
CA ILE A 77 -32.88 -9.70 5.66
C ILE A 77 -32.07 -10.98 5.44
N LEU A 78 -32.60 -12.19 5.40
CA LEU A 78 -33.85 -12.82 5.84
C LEU A 78 -33.58 -14.34 5.70
N LYS A 79 -34.25 -15.12 6.56
CA LYS A 79 -34.66 -16.53 6.48
C LYS A 79 -34.15 -17.42 5.34
#